data_AF-A0AAW2J5U9-F1
#
_entry.id   AF-A0AAW2J5U9-F1
#
_cell.length_a   1.000
_cell.length_b   1.000
_cell.length_c   1.000
_cell.angle_alpha   90.00
_cell.angle_beta   90.00
_cell.angle_gamma   90.00
#
_symmetry.space_group_name_H-M   'P 1'
#
loop_
_entity.id
_entity.type
_entity.pdbx_description
1 polymer ?
#
loop_
_entity_poly.entity_id
_entity_poly.type
_entity_poly.pdbx_seq_one_letter_code
_entity_poly.pdbx_strand_id
1 'polypeptide(L)'
;MMLFPSFVKCSECAQSLLMSILIELLTVLLKMKQYSVALNLFDEMHQLGTPVSEYTLTIVINCYCLLNRVDFGFAILGSFFTRGYEPNVTTFTTLIKGLFWDDKVIEAEKLFKKLLALRLCVPNEVMILTVINGLCKAGHTLTAYDLLGLFEKTTWKPNVKSYNTVIDSLCKDRMVDEAPSQND
;
A
#
# COMPACT_ATOMS: atom_id res chain seq x y z
N MET A 1 52.47 -13.93 1.21
CA MET A 1 51.19 -13.35 0.74
C MET A 1 50.07 -14.16 1.41
N MET A 2 49.99 -14.15 2.74
CA MET A 2 49.24 -13.20 3.60
C MET A 2 47.74 -13.13 3.27
N LEU A 3 46.97 -13.84 4.13
CA LEU A 3 45.75 -13.46 4.85
C LEU A 3 44.56 -12.89 4.04
N PHE A 4 43.34 -13.39 4.33
CA PHE A 4 42.03 -12.68 4.39
C PHE A 4 40.75 -13.48 4.02
N PRO A 5 40.53 -14.74 4.43
CA PRO A 5 39.15 -15.26 4.49
C PRO A 5 38.35 -14.65 5.67
N SER A 6 39.02 -14.33 6.77
CA SER A 6 38.40 -13.89 8.03
C SER A 6 37.98 -12.41 8.06
N PHE A 7 38.68 -11.52 7.35
CA PHE A 7 38.26 -10.11 7.23
C PHE A 7 37.05 -9.94 6.31
N VAL A 8 36.97 -10.69 5.20
CA VAL A 8 35.80 -10.65 4.29
C VAL A 8 34.55 -11.09 5.04
N LYS A 9 34.63 -12.20 5.79
CA LYS A 9 33.55 -12.70 6.65
C LYS A 9 33.12 -11.70 7.74
N CYS A 10 34.06 -10.93 8.28
CA CYS A 10 33.78 -9.89 9.27
C CYS A 10 33.07 -8.67 8.63
N SER A 11 33.45 -8.29 7.41
CA SER A 11 32.80 -7.20 6.67
C SER A 11 31.37 -7.55 6.22
N GLU A 12 31.14 -8.78 5.76
CA GLU A 12 29.81 -9.27 5.40
C GLU A 12 28.90 -9.40 6.65
N CYS A 13 29.46 -9.83 7.77
CA CYS A 13 28.73 -9.91 9.04
C CYS A 13 28.39 -8.52 9.59
N ALA A 14 29.28 -7.54 9.46
CA ALA A 14 29.00 -6.15 9.82
C ALA A 14 27.93 -5.51 8.92
N GLN A 15 27.96 -5.77 7.61
CA GLN A 15 26.94 -5.30 6.67
C GLN A 15 25.57 -5.93 6.93
N SER A 16 25.51 -7.23 7.24
CA SER A 16 24.24 -7.91 7.55
C SER A 16 23.64 -7.45 8.89
N LEU A 17 24.47 -7.17 9.89
CA LEU A 17 24.01 -6.62 11.17
C LEU A 17 23.48 -5.19 11.01
N LEU A 18 24.20 -4.35 10.25
CA LEU A 18 23.79 -2.97 9.95
C LEU A 18 22.44 -2.94 9.21
N MET A 19 22.27 -3.81 8.21
CA MET A 19 21.02 -4.02 7.49
C MET A 19 19.84 -4.32 8.42
N SER A 20 20.03 -5.27 9.34
CA SER A 20 19.00 -5.67 10.30
C SER A 20 18.58 -4.50 11.22
N ILE A 21 19.57 -3.76 11.74
CA ILE A 21 19.33 -2.62 12.62
C ILE A 21 18.55 -1.51 11.91
N LEU A 22 18.90 -1.20 10.66
CA LEU A 22 18.23 -0.14 9.89
C LEU A 22 16.78 -0.50 9.53
N ILE A 23 16.51 -1.77 9.23
CA ILE A 23 15.14 -2.27 8.99
C ILE A 23 14.30 -2.21 10.27
N GLU A 24 14.86 -2.60 11.42
CA GLU A 24 14.18 -2.51 12.71
C GLU A 24 13.88 -1.04 13.05
N LEU A 25 14.85 -0.15 12.84
CA LEU A 25 14.69 1.29 13.09
C LEU A 25 13.63 1.91 12.20
N LEU A 26 13.58 1.57 10.90
CA LEU A 26 12.47 1.94 10.02
C LEU A 26 11.13 1.48 10.60
N THR A 27 11.03 0.23 11.04
CA THR A 27 9.80 -0.32 11.61
C THR A 27 9.37 0.40 12.89
N VAL A 28 10.31 0.77 13.76
CA VAL A 28 10.07 1.60 14.95
C VAL A 28 9.56 2.99 14.57
N LEU A 29 10.20 3.66 13.60
CA LEU A 29 9.78 4.97 13.13
C LEU A 29 8.35 4.94 12.56
N LEU A 30 7.96 3.87 11.87
CA LEU A 30 6.59 3.68 11.40
C LEU A 30 5.59 3.57 12.55
N LYS A 31 5.92 2.82 13.60
CA LYS A 31 5.08 2.71 14.82
C LYS A 31 4.93 4.07 15.51
N MET A 32 5.98 4.88 15.50
CA MET A 32 5.98 6.25 16.02
C MET A 32 5.36 7.29 15.06
N LYS A 33 4.91 6.86 13.87
CA LYS A 33 4.36 7.72 12.80
C LYS A 33 5.31 8.81 12.30
N GLN A 34 6.63 8.61 12.46
CA GLN A 34 7.66 9.53 11.97
C GLN A 34 8.04 9.20 10.53
N TYR A 35 7.08 9.35 9.60
CA TYR A 35 7.25 8.92 8.21
C TYR A 35 8.34 9.70 7.47
N SER A 36 8.45 11.00 7.70
CA SER A 36 9.50 11.83 7.09
C SER A 36 10.90 11.40 7.54
N VAL A 37 11.07 11.05 8.82
CA VAL A 37 12.36 10.55 9.35
C VAL A 37 12.68 9.19 8.75
N ALA A 38 11.68 8.31 8.61
CA ALA A 38 11.86 7.01 7.96
C ALA A 38 12.30 7.15 6.50
N LEU A 39 11.80 8.16 5.77
CA LEU A 39 12.23 8.45 4.40
C LEU A 39 13.66 8.99 4.33
N ASN A 40 14.03 9.91 5.22
CA ASN A 40 15.41 10.40 5.29
C ASN A 40 16.40 9.27 5.57
N LEU A 41 16.06 8.36 6.49
CA LEU A 41 16.87 7.18 6.77
C LEU A 41 17.00 6.27 5.55
N PHE A 42 15.92 6.09 4.78
CA PHE A 42 15.97 5.31 3.56
C PHE A 42 16.87 5.96 2.50
N ASP A 43 16.86 7.28 2.38
CA ASP A 43 17.76 8.00 1.47
C ASP A 43 19.22 7.85 1.89
N GLU A 44 19.51 7.91 3.20
CA GLU A 44 20.85 7.61 3.73
C GLU A 44 21.28 6.16 3.44
N MET A 45 20.39 5.18 3.65
CA MET A 45 20.63 3.78 3.28
C MET A 45 21.00 3.65 1.80
N HIS A 46 20.28 4.36 0.94
CA HIS A 46 20.50 4.35 -0.49
C HIS A 46 21.86 4.96 -0.87
N GLN A 47 22.22 6.11 -0.29
CA GLN A 47 23.50 6.79 -0.52
C GLN A 47 24.71 5.96 -0.05
N LEU A 48 24.54 5.19 1.03
CA LEU A 48 25.57 4.28 1.54
C LEU A 48 25.71 2.99 0.70
N GLY A 49 24.93 2.83 -0.36
CA GLY A 49 24.94 1.61 -1.18
C GLY A 49 24.45 0.37 -0.44
N THR A 50 23.66 0.57 0.62
CA THR A 50 23.16 -0.51 1.46
C THR A 50 22.14 -1.33 0.65
N PRO A 51 22.21 -2.67 0.65
CA PRO A 51 21.20 -3.47 -0.02
C PRO A 51 19.81 -3.15 0.53
N VAL A 52 18.77 -3.17 -0.30
CA VAL A 52 17.41 -2.84 0.12
C VAL A 52 16.54 -4.05 -0.12
N SER A 53 15.83 -4.50 0.91
CA SER A 53 14.92 -5.64 0.82
C SER A 53 13.56 -5.26 0.24
N GLU A 54 12.81 -6.23 -0.27
CA GLU A 54 11.40 -6.08 -0.67
C GLU A 54 10.54 -5.47 0.46
N TYR A 55 10.79 -5.90 1.70
CA TYR A 55 10.10 -5.43 2.89
C TYR A 55 10.36 -3.93 3.14
N THR A 56 11.62 -3.50 3.00
CA THR A 56 12.02 -2.09 3.11
C THR A 56 11.31 -1.23 2.06
N LEU A 57 11.25 -1.68 0.81
CA LEU A 57 10.55 -0.93 -0.25
C LEU A 57 9.05 -0.81 0.04
N THR A 58 8.43 -1.87 0.56
CA THR A 58 7.01 -1.84 0.98
C THR A 58 6.78 -0.83 2.10
N ILE A 59 7.69 -0.76 3.09
CA ILE A 59 7.66 0.24 4.16
C ILE A 59 7.71 1.66 3.58
N VAL A 60 8.65 1.93 2.68
CA VAL A 60 8.86 3.25 2.07
C VAL A 60 7.64 3.68 1.25
N ILE A 61 7.04 2.76 0.48
CA ILE A 61 5.78 3.00 -0.22
C ILE A 61 4.68 3.42 0.77
N ASN A 62 4.56 2.72 1.90
CA ASN A 62 3.56 3.04 2.91
C ASN A 62 3.80 4.44 3.53
N CYS A 63 5.06 4.81 3.81
CA CYS A 63 5.41 6.15 4.28
C CYS A 63 4.98 7.23 3.29
N TYR A 64 5.27 7.06 1.99
CA TYR A 64 4.86 8.00 0.96
C TYR A 64 3.33 8.11 0.85
N CYS A 65 2.61 6.98 0.92
CA CYS A 65 1.15 6.99 0.93
C CYS A 65 0.57 7.73 2.15
N LEU A 66 1.15 7.52 3.34
CA LEU A 66 0.73 8.18 4.59
C LEU A 66 1.01 9.69 4.62
N LEU A 67 1.90 10.17 3.73
CA LEU A 67 2.21 11.58 3.54
C LEU A 67 1.42 12.20 2.38
N ASN A 68 0.41 11.51 1.82
CA ASN A 68 -0.33 11.92 0.61
C ASN A 68 0.60 12.20 -0.58
N ARG A 69 1.68 11.42 -0.72
CA ARG A 69 2.65 11.49 -1.80
C ARG A 69 2.74 10.17 -2.56
N VAL A 70 1.59 9.68 -3.00
CA VAL A 70 1.48 8.36 -3.66
C VAL A 70 2.25 8.30 -4.98
N ASP A 71 2.50 9.44 -5.63
CA ASP A 71 3.39 9.60 -6.78
C ASP A 71 4.79 9.01 -6.52
N PHE A 72 5.40 9.35 -5.39
CA PHE A 72 6.67 8.76 -4.98
C PHE A 72 6.54 7.28 -4.59
N GLY A 73 5.40 6.88 -4.04
CA GLY A 73 5.09 5.46 -3.82
C GLY A 73 5.19 4.64 -5.11
N PHE A 74 4.64 5.13 -6.22
CA PHE A 74 4.78 4.48 -7.53
C PHE A 74 6.21 4.53 -8.08
N ALA A 75 6.98 5.59 -7.80
CA ALA A 75 8.40 5.61 -8.16
C ALA A 75 9.18 4.50 -7.46
N ILE A 76 8.89 4.24 -6.17
CA ILE A 76 9.50 3.15 -5.41
C ILE A 76 9.03 1.77 -5.90
N LEU A 77 7.79 1.65 -6.37
CA LEU A 77 7.34 0.42 -7.07
C LEU A 77 8.23 0.10 -8.28
N GLY A 78 8.69 1.11 -9.02
CA GLY A 78 9.68 0.93 -10.09
C GLY A 78 10.97 0.22 -9.63
N SER A 79 11.38 0.46 -8.38
CA SER A 79 12.56 -0.17 -7.78
C SER A 79 12.39 -1.66 -7.47
N PHE A 80 11.16 -2.18 -7.37
CA PHE A 80 10.95 -3.63 -7.29
C PHE A 80 11.44 -4.29 -8.57
N PHE A 81 11.01 -3.79 -9.73
CA PHE A 81 11.33 -4.37 -11.02
C PHE A 81 12.81 -4.27 -11.37
N THR A 82 13.45 -3.12 -11.08
CA THR A 82 14.90 -2.97 -11.35
C THR A 82 15.77 -3.85 -10.47
N ARG A 83 15.26 -4.28 -9.31
CA ARG A 83 15.94 -5.16 -8.35
C ARG A 83 15.51 -6.63 -8.47
N GLY A 84 14.58 -6.96 -9.37
CA GLY A 84 14.07 -8.32 -9.55
C GLY A 84 13.14 -8.80 -8.44
N TYR A 85 12.54 -7.89 -7.67
CA TYR A 85 11.50 -8.23 -6.69
C TYR A 85 10.11 -8.21 -7.34
N GLU A 86 9.24 -9.12 -6.90
CA GLU A 86 7.84 -9.15 -7.32
C GLU A 86 6.97 -8.40 -6.29
N PRO A 87 6.30 -7.31 -6.68
CA PRO A 87 5.34 -6.65 -5.80
C PRO A 87 4.19 -7.60 -5.45
N ASN A 88 3.84 -7.68 -4.17
CA ASN A 88 2.81 -8.59 -3.69
C ASN A 88 1.49 -7.86 -3.37
N VAL A 89 0.49 -8.61 -2.90
CA VAL A 89 -0.84 -8.08 -2.53
C VAL A 89 -0.75 -6.93 -1.52
N THR A 90 0.20 -6.96 -0.58
CA THR A 90 0.40 -5.90 0.42
C THR A 90 0.92 -4.62 -0.23
N THR A 91 1.89 -4.74 -1.14
CA THR A 91 2.43 -3.60 -1.89
C THR A 91 1.34 -2.88 -2.67
N PHE A 92 0.54 -3.63 -3.44
CA PHE A 92 -0.55 -3.06 -4.22
C PHE A 92 -1.70 -2.52 -3.37
N THR A 93 -2.06 -3.21 -2.28
CA THR A 93 -3.08 -2.70 -1.35
C THR A 93 -2.67 -1.36 -0.75
N THR A 94 -1.38 -1.21 -0.43
CA THR A 94 -0.83 0.04 0.12
C THR A 94 -0.93 1.18 -0.90
N LEU A 95 -0.55 0.95 -2.15
CA LEU A 95 -0.67 1.95 -3.23
C LEU A 95 -2.12 2.33 -3.53
N ILE A 96 -3.03 1.34 -3.60
CA ILE A 96 -4.46 1.59 -3.77
C ILE A 96 -5.00 2.47 -2.63
N LYS A 97 -4.63 2.15 -1.38
CA LYS A 97 -5.02 2.94 -0.22
C LYS A 97 -4.48 4.36 -0.29
N GLY A 98 -3.22 4.52 -0.71
CA GLY A 98 -2.60 5.83 -0.93
C GLY A 98 -3.31 6.65 -2.00
N LEU A 99 -3.78 6.02 -3.09
CA LEU A 99 -4.57 6.70 -4.12
C LEU A 99 -5.90 7.23 -3.58
N PHE A 100 -6.61 6.45 -2.75
CA PHE A 100 -7.82 6.94 -2.10
C PHE A 100 -7.56 8.07 -1.09
N TRP A 101 -6.42 8.07 -0.40
CA TRP A 101 -6.05 9.17 0.50
C TRP A 101 -5.65 10.44 -0.23
N ASP A 102 -5.13 10.32 -1.45
CA ASP A 102 -4.78 11.42 -2.34
C ASP A 102 -5.93 11.83 -3.27
N ASP A 103 -7.16 11.39 -2.98
CA ASP A 103 -8.40 11.66 -3.74
C ASP A 103 -8.36 11.23 -5.23
N LYS A 104 -7.47 10.28 -5.56
CA LYS A 104 -7.28 9.73 -6.91
C LYS A 104 -8.12 8.46 -7.12
N VAL A 105 -9.43 8.63 -6.96
CA VAL A 105 -10.41 7.53 -6.95
C VAL A 105 -10.41 6.75 -8.26
N ILE A 106 -10.36 7.46 -9.40
CA ILE A 106 -10.38 6.86 -10.74
C ILE A 106 -9.12 6.01 -10.98
N GLU A 107 -7.96 6.50 -10.55
CA GLU A 107 -6.68 5.80 -10.63
C GLU A 107 -6.66 4.56 -9.73
N ALA A 108 -7.20 4.65 -8.51
CA ALA A 108 -7.31 3.52 -7.58
C ALA A 108 -8.12 2.39 -8.21
N GLU A 109 -9.24 2.73 -8.81
CA GLU A 109 -10.13 1.77 -9.45
C GLU A 109 -9.50 1.16 -10.72
N LYS A 110 -8.83 1.98 -11.55
CA LYS A 110 -8.08 1.52 -12.72
C LYS A 110 -6.95 0.57 -12.32
N LEU A 111 -6.19 0.89 -11.28
CA LEU A 111 -5.12 0.02 -10.78
C LEU A 111 -5.71 -1.31 -10.34
N PHE A 112 -6.75 -1.29 -9.50
CA PHE A 112 -7.37 -2.52 -9.02
C PHE A 112 -7.90 -3.41 -10.17
N LYS A 113 -8.61 -2.82 -11.14
CA LYS A 113 -9.07 -3.53 -12.35
C LYS A 113 -7.91 -4.15 -13.14
N LYS A 114 -6.78 -3.43 -13.28
CA LYS A 114 -5.57 -3.96 -13.93
C LYS A 114 -4.97 -5.14 -13.16
N LEU A 115 -4.91 -5.07 -11.83
CA LEU A 115 -4.41 -6.19 -11.00
C LEU A 115 -5.21 -7.47 -11.22
N LEU A 116 -6.54 -7.36 -11.29
CA LEU A 116 -7.43 -8.48 -11.55
C LEU A 116 -7.27 -9.02 -12.98
N ALA A 117 -7.30 -8.14 -13.98
CA ALA A 117 -7.26 -8.52 -15.39
C ALA A 117 -5.93 -9.18 -15.78
N LEU A 118 -4.82 -8.65 -15.27
CA LEU A 118 -3.47 -9.14 -15.57
C LEU A 118 -2.97 -10.20 -14.57
N ARG A 119 -3.78 -10.53 -13.55
CA ARG A 119 -3.45 -11.48 -12.48
C ARG A 119 -2.08 -11.20 -11.81
N LEU A 120 -1.78 -9.92 -11.58
CA LEU A 120 -0.50 -9.49 -11.00
C LEU A 120 -0.36 -9.89 -9.52
N CYS A 121 -1.48 -10.11 -8.83
CA CYS A 121 -1.49 -10.67 -7.49
C CYS A 121 -2.86 -11.32 -7.22
N VAL A 122 -2.92 -12.24 -6.26
CA VAL A 122 -4.19 -12.79 -5.76
C VAL A 122 -4.79 -11.80 -4.74
N PRO A 123 -5.99 -11.24 -5.00
CA PRO A 123 -6.65 -10.36 -4.05
C PRO A 123 -6.98 -11.11 -2.76
N ASN A 124 -6.75 -10.46 -1.62
CA ASN A 124 -7.21 -10.94 -0.32
C ASN A 124 -8.35 -10.06 0.20
N GLU A 125 -8.97 -10.49 1.31
CA GLU A 125 -10.06 -9.76 1.95
C GLU A 125 -9.69 -8.31 2.30
N VAL A 126 -8.44 -8.06 2.69
CA VAL A 126 -7.95 -6.73 3.07
C VAL A 126 -7.92 -5.80 1.86
N MET A 127 -7.44 -6.27 0.70
CA MET A 127 -7.42 -5.51 -0.54
C MET A 127 -8.85 -5.18 -0.99
N ILE A 128 -9.74 -6.17 -1.01
CA ILE A 128 -11.14 -6.01 -1.41
C ILE A 128 -11.84 -4.98 -0.52
N LEU A 129 -11.72 -5.13 0.80
CA LEU A 129 -12.29 -4.17 1.76
C LEU A 129 -11.70 -2.76 1.59
N THR A 130 -10.40 -2.65 1.29
CA THR A 130 -9.74 -1.36 1.07
C THR A 130 -10.36 -0.62 -0.11
N VAL A 131 -10.59 -1.31 -1.23
CA VAL A 131 -11.23 -0.74 -2.42
C VAL A 131 -12.67 -0.35 -2.14
N ILE A 132 -13.45 -1.25 -1.54
CA ILE A 132 -14.87 -0.99 -1.22
C ILE A 132 -15.01 0.22 -0.30
N ASN A 133 -14.24 0.26 0.79
CA ASN A 133 -14.28 1.37 1.73
C ASN A 133 -13.79 2.68 1.08
N GLY A 134 -12.78 2.62 0.22
CA GLY A 134 -12.29 3.78 -0.53
C GLY A 134 -13.37 4.36 -1.46
N LEU A 135 -14.03 3.51 -2.25
CA LEU A 135 -15.12 3.90 -3.14
C LEU A 135 -16.32 4.48 -2.37
N CYS A 136 -16.76 3.84 -1.30
CA CYS A 136 -17.87 4.33 -0.47
C CYS A 136 -17.57 5.73 0.11
N LYS A 137 -16.35 5.93 0.65
CA LYS A 137 -15.93 7.23 1.19
C LYS A 137 -15.84 8.35 0.14
N ALA A 138 -15.58 7.98 -1.11
CA ALA A 138 -15.59 8.90 -2.24
C ALA A 138 -16.99 9.17 -2.81
N GLY A 139 -18.06 8.55 -2.27
CA GLY A 139 -19.42 8.63 -2.81
C GLY A 139 -19.69 7.73 -4.01
N HIS A 140 -18.74 6.85 -4.38
CA HIS A 140 -18.90 5.86 -5.45
C HIS A 140 -19.56 4.57 -4.93
N THR A 141 -20.62 4.71 -4.13
CA THR A 141 -21.26 3.61 -3.40
C THR A 141 -21.81 2.52 -4.33
N LEU A 142 -22.44 2.91 -5.45
CA LEU A 142 -22.98 1.96 -6.43
C LEU A 142 -21.87 1.11 -7.06
N THR A 143 -20.73 1.70 -7.37
CA THR A 143 -19.59 0.94 -7.91
C THR A 143 -18.99 -0.02 -6.88
N ALA A 144 -19.00 0.36 -5.60
CA ALA A 144 -18.62 -0.54 -4.51
C ALA A 144 -19.59 -1.72 -4.37
N TYR A 145 -20.90 -1.48 -4.55
CA TYR A 145 -21.93 -2.53 -4.56
C TYR A 145 -21.76 -3.50 -5.73
N ASP A 146 -21.57 -2.99 -6.95
CA ASP A 146 -21.34 -3.83 -8.13
C ASP A 146 -20.10 -4.72 -7.96
N LEU A 147 -19.07 -4.19 -7.30
CA LEU A 147 -17.84 -4.92 -7.01
C LEU A 147 -18.07 -6.09 -6.04
N LEU A 148 -18.92 -5.93 -5.02
CA LEU A 148 -19.31 -7.05 -4.14
C LEU A 148 -19.96 -8.18 -4.96
N GLY A 149 -20.90 -7.83 -5.84
CA GLY A 149 -21.59 -8.81 -6.69
C GLY A 149 -20.67 -9.50 -7.70
N LEU A 150 -19.60 -8.82 -8.16
CA LEU A 150 -18.56 -9.45 -8.96
C LEU A 150 -17.82 -10.53 -8.17
N PHE A 151 -17.39 -10.21 -6.95
CA PHE A 151 -16.60 -11.12 -6.11
C PHE A 151 -17.40 -12.33 -5.60
N GLU A 152 -18.71 -12.21 -5.42
CA GLU A 152 -19.60 -13.36 -5.12
C GLU A 152 -19.53 -14.47 -6.17
N LYS A 153 -19.27 -14.12 -7.44
CA LYS A 153 -19.14 -15.07 -8.55
C LYS A 153 -17.73 -15.65 -8.66
N THR A 154 -16.80 -15.20 -7.82
CA THR A 154 -15.41 -15.66 -7.81
C THR A 154 -15.14 -16.55 -6.60
N THR A 155 -13.94 -17.13 -6.55
CA THR A 155 -13.45 -17.83 -5.35
C THR A 155 -13.09 -16.88 -4.21
N TRP A 156 -12.94 -15.58 -4.48
CA TRP A 156 -12.56 -14.58 -3.49
C TRP A 156 -13.81 -13.93 -2.90
N LYS A 157 -14.24 -14.42 -1.74
CA LYS A 157 -15.48 -13.93 -1.12
C LYS A 157 -15.23 -12.64 -0.33
N PRO A 158 -16.05 -11.59 -0.52
CA PRO A 158 -16.04 -10.44 0.37
C PRO A 158 -16.44 -10.88 1.79
N ASN A 159 -15.88 -10.23 2.80
CA ASN A 159 -16.26 -10.50 4.19
C ASN A 159 -17.43 -9.62 4.65
N VAL A 160 -18.03 -9.98 5.79
CA VAL A 160 -19.15 -9.25 6.40
C VAL A 160 -18.88 -7.75 6.54
N LYS A 161 -17.62 -7.38 6.86
CA LYS A 161 -17.22 -5.98 6.98
C LYS A 161 -17.35 -5.22 5.65
N SER A 162 -17.10 -5.87 4.53
CA SER A 162 -17.25 -5.29 3.19
C SER A 162 -18.72 -4.97 2.89
N TYR A 163 -19.63 -5.91 3.15
CA TYR A 163 -21.07 -5.69 2.99
C TYR A 163 -21.59 -4.58 3.91
N ASN A 164 -21.22 -4.63 5.19
CA ASN A 164 -21.63 -3.60 6.16
C ASN A 164 -21.16 -2.20 5.75
N THR A 165 -19.97 -2.09 5.14
CA THR A 165 -19.44 -0.80 4.66
C THR A 165 -20.31 -0.23 3.54
N VAL A 166 -20.75 -1.06 2.58
CA VAL A 166 -21.64 -0.61 1.50
C VAL A 166 -23.03 -0.26 2.02
N ILE A 167 -23.59 -1.06 2.92
CA ILE A 167 -24.90 -0.79 3.54
C ILE A 167 -24.88 0.55 4.30
N ASP A 168 -23.86 0.78 5.13
CA ASP A 168 -23.68 2.05 5.84
C ASP A 168 -23.58 3.24 4.89
N SER A 169 -22.84 3.09 3.78
CA SER A 169 -22.72 4.11 2.75
C SER A 169 -24.05 4.41 2.06
N LEU A 170 -24.81 3.38 1.66
CA LEU A 170 -26.13 3.54 1.04
C LEU A 170 -27.14 4.23 1.97
N CYS A 171 -27.10 3.93 3.26
CA CYS A 171 -27.94 4.63 4.24
C CYS A 171 -27.59 6.11 4.33
N LYS A 172 -26.30 6.45 4.30
CA LYS A 172 -25.83 7.84 4.34
C LYS A 172 -26.20 8.61 3.08
N ASP A 173 -26.02 8.02 1.90
CA ASP A 173 -26.37 8.64 0.62
C ASP A 173 -27.87 8.99 0.59
N ARG A 174 -28.74 8.06 1.01
CA ARG A 174 -30.19 8.29 1.11
C ARG A 174 -30.55 9.43 2.07
N MET A 175 -29.86 9.57 3.20
CA MET A 175 -30.11 10.67 4.13
C MET A 175 -29.73 12.04 3.55
N VAL A 176 -28.71 12.09 2.68
CA VAL A 176 -28.32 13.31 1.97
C VAL A 176 -29.37 13.67 0.92
N ASP A 177 -29.90 12.68 0.20
CA ASP A 177 -30.95 12.88 -0.81
C ASP A 177 -32.30 13.33 -0.20
N GLU A 178 -32.63 12.89 1.02
CA GLU A 178 -33.86 13.25 1.73
C GLU A 178 -33.77 14.59 2.51
N ALA A 179 -32.58 15.18 2.63
CA ALA A 179 -32.41 16.44 3.35
C ALA A 179 -33.06 17.60 2.58
N PRO A 180 -34.06 18.31 3.15
CA PRO A 180 -34.65 19.46 2.48
C PRO A 180 -33.56 20.50 2.24
N SER A 181 -33.39 20.90 0.97
CA SER A 181 -32.56 22.04 0.62
C SER A 181 -33.11 23.26 1.37
N GLN A 182 -32.36 23.74 2.36
CA GLN A 182 -32.57 25.09 2.89
C GLN A 182 -32.16 26.05 1.77
N ASN A 183 -33.06 26.25 0.80
CA ASN A 183 -33.03 27.38 -0.10
C ASN A 183 -33.74 28.53 0.63
N ASP A 184 -33.06 29.66 0.69
CA ASP A 184 -33.42 30.91 1.37
C ASP A 184 -34.89 31.37 1.18
#